data_AF-W7X905-F1
#
_entry.id   AF-W7X905-F1
#
_cell.length_a   1.000
_cell.length_b   1.000
_cell.length_c   1.000
_cell.angle_alpha   90.00
_cell.angle_beta   90.00
_cell.angle_gamma   90.00
#
_symmetry.space_group_name_H-M   'P 1'
#
loop_
_entity.id
_entity.type
_entity.pdbx_description
1 polymer ?
#
loop_
_entity_poly.entity_id
_entity_poly.type
_entity_poly.pdbx_seq_one_letter_code
_entity_poly.pdbx_strand_id
1 'polypeptide(L)'
;MIQQIKYYHKLKEFLNSSLQSHKVLHIYLNGNQIGATGASDLGSALANCTNLSNLTLGLNDNQIGDEGTSGLGSALGNCTNLSNLTLYLQCNQIGDEGISGLGSALANCTNLSNLTLGLSCNKIGDEGISVLGSALANCTNLSNLTLSLYKNQIGAIGVSDLGSALANCTNLSNLILVLSENQINESQQLKVKSKCLKSKRLVVYRVYLY
;
A
#
# COMPACT_ATOMS: atom_id res chain seq x y z
N MET A 1 4.11 -25.08 18.21
CA MET A 1 2.78 -24.44 18.08
C MET A 1 2.61 -24.06 16.62
N ILE A 2 1.75 -24.77 15.89
CA ILE A 2 1.52 -24.52 14.45
C ILE A 2 0.90 -23.14 14.32
N GLN A 3 1.48 -22.25 13.51
CA GLN A 3 0.90 -20.92 13.25
C GLN A 3 -0.44 -21.12 12.55
N GLN A 4 -1.54 -20.71 13.19
CA GLN A 4 -2.87 -20.78 12.59
C GLN A 4 -3.03 -19.58 11.65
N ILE A 5 -2.95 -19.83 10.35
CA ILE A 5 -3.37 -18.87 9.33
C ILE A 5 -4.89 -18.71 9.47
N LYS A 6 -5.39 -17.47 9.54
CA LYS A 6 -6.83 -17.20 9.59
C LYS A 6 -7.31 -16.40 8.40
N TYR A 7 -8.53 -16.72 7.98
CA TYR A 7 -9.20 -16.15 6.84
C TYR A 7 -10.54 -15.56 7.29
N TYR A 8 -10.84 -14.34 6.86
CA TYR A 8 -12.14 -13.71 7.09
C TYR A 8 -12.69 -13.17 5.77
N HIS A 9 -13.97 -13.44 5.51
CA HIS A 9 -14.67 -12.98 4.32
C HIS A 9 -15.82 -12.02 4.63
N LYS A 10 -16.05 -11.74 5.92
CA LYS A 10 -17.02 -10.76 6.40
C LYS A 10 -16.41 -9.93 7.51
N LEU A 11 -16.62 -8.61 7.45
CA LEU A 11 -16.06 -7.69 8.45
C LEU A 11 -16.50 -8.07 9.87
N LYS A 12 -17.80 -8.36 10.04
CA LYS A 12 -18.36 -8.73 11.35
C LYS A 12 -17.73 -9.98 11.95
N GLU A 13 -17.31 -10.96 11.15
CA GLU A 13 -16.65 -12.16 11.65
C GLU A 13 -15.25 -11.83 12.19
N PHE A 14 -14.51 -10.97 11.49
CA PHE A 14 -13.20 -10.50 11.96
C PHE A 14 -13.31 -9.70 13.25
N LEU A 15 -14.24 -8.72 13.29
CA LEU A 15 -14.43 -7.85 14.46
C LEU A 15 -14.82 -8.61 15.73
N ASN A 16 -15.46 -9.78 15.61
CA ASN A 16 -15.85 -10.62 16.75
C ASN A 16 -14.81 -11.72 17.09
N SER A 17 -13.62 -11.69 16.46
CA SER A 17 -12.60 -12.72 16.65
C SER A 17 -11.58 -12.38 17.75
N SER A 18 -10.76 -13.36 18.16
CA SER A 18 -9.66 -13.15 19.11
C SER A 18 -8.43 -12.55 18.43
N LEU A 19 -8.32 -11.22 18.44
CA LEU A 19 -7.38 -10.40 17.65
C LEU A 19 -5.89 -10.63 17.99
N GLN A 20 -5.54 -10.82 19.26
CA GLN A 20 -4.13 -10.81 19.73
C GLN A 20 -3.30 -12.06 19.34
N SER A 21 -3.96 -13.14 18.92
CA SER A 21 -3.30 -14.42 18.61
C SER A 21 -2.76 -14.53 17.18
N HIS A 22 -3.16 -13.62 16.29
CA HIS A 22 -2.89 -13.74 14.86
C HIS A 22 -1.47 -13.29 14.52
N LYS A 23 -0.69 -14.19 13.90
CA LYS A 23 0.58 -13.85 13.22
C LYS A 23 0.40 -13.69 11.71
N VAL A 24 -0.51 -14.46 11.12
CA VAL A 24 -0.80 -14.48 9.69
C VAL A 24 -2.31 -14.32 9.50
N LEU A 25 -2.72 -13.29 8.77
CA LEU A 25 -4.11 -12.92 8.60
C LEU A 25 -4.42 -12.59 7.14
N HIS A 26 -5.49 -13.17 6.64
CA HIS A 26 -6.06 -12.88 5.33
C HIS A 26 -7.50 -12.41 5.51
N ILE A 27 -7.81 -11.20 5.08
CA ILE A 27 -9.15 -10.62 5.14
C ILE A 27 -9.54 -10.23 3.72
N TYR A 28 -10.62 -10.79 3.19
CA TYR A 28 -11.11 -10.52 1.84
C TYR A 28 -12.54 -9.98 1.89
N LEU A 29 -12.66 -8.67 1.74
CA LEU A 29 -13.91 -7.91 1.88
C LEU A 29 -14.24 -7.12 0.62
N ASN A 30 -13.78 -7.55 -0.56
CA ASN A 30 -14.07 -6.86 -1.82
C ASN A 30 -15.58 -6.72 -2.06
N GLY A 31 -16.05 -5.56 -2.52
CA GLY A 31 -17.46 -5.35 -2.91
C GLY A 31 -18.47 -5.31 -1.75
N ASN A 32 -18.06 -5.01 -0.52
CA ASN A 32 -18.92 -5.05 0.67
C ASN A 32 -19.45 -3.68 1.12
N GLN A 33 -19.25 -2.61 0.36
CA GLN A 33 -19.68 -1.24 0.71
C GLN A 33 -19.18 -0.80 2.10
N ILE A 34 -17.94 -1.17 2.44
CA ILE A 34 -17.34 -0.94 3.77
C ILE A 34 -17.32 0.56 4.12
N GLY A 35 -17.10 1.43 3.12
CA GLY A 35 -17.07 2.88 3.30
C GLY A 35 -15.95 3.36 4.23
N ALA A 36 -15.96 4.65 4.57
CA ALA A 36 -14.95 5.24 5.44
C ALA A 36 -14.99 4.66 6.87
N THR A 37 -16.17 4.65 7.49
CA THR A 37 -16.36 4.15 8.87
C THR A 37 -15.94 2.70 9.02
N GLY A 38 -16.38 1.81 8.11
CA GLY A 38 -16.02 0.40 8.18
C GLY A 38 -14.52 0.15 7.98
N ALA A 39 -13.84 0.98 7.18
CA ALA A 39 -12.39 0.91 7.00
C ALA A 39 -11.65 1.35 8.28
N SER A 40 -12.13 2.39 8.96
CA SER A 40 -11.60 2.84 10.26
C SER A 40 -11.84 1.82 11.37
N ASP A 41 -13.01 1.19 11.42
CA ASP A 41 -13.31 0.11 12.37
C ASP A 41 -12.41 -1.11 12.15
N LEU A 42 -12.23 -1.49 10.87
CA LEU A 42 -11.31 -2.55 10.48
C LEU A 42 -9.87 -2.23 10.90
N GLY A 43 -9.40 -1.00 10.64
CA GLY A 43 -8.11 -0.52 11.10
C GLY A 43 -7.98 -0.66 12.61
N SER A 44 -8.93 -0.11 13.36
CA SER A 44 -8.93 -0.18 14.84
C SER A 44 -8.84 -1.61 15.37
N ALA A 45 -9.53 -2.56 14.75
CA ALA A 45 -9.41 -3.97 15.10
C ALA A 45 -8.04 -4.57 14.72
N LEU A 46 -7.47 -4.20 13.58
CA LEU A 46 -6.11 -4.62 13.18
C LEU A 46 -5.04 -4.09 14.12
N ALA A 47 -5.17 -2.88 14.67
CA ALA A 47 -4.23 -2.33 15.65
C ALA A 47 -4.09 -3.20 16.92
N ASN A 48 -5.13 -3.98 17.25
CA ASN A 48 -5.10 -4.93 18.37
C ASN A 48 -4.41 -6.27 18.03
N CYS A 49 -4.03 -6.49 16.76
CA CYS A 49 -3.30 -7.66 16.30
C CYS A 49 -1.78 -7.44 16.45
N THR A 50 -1.30 -7.21 17.68
CA THR A 50 0.09 -6.79 17.96
C THR A 50 1.16 -7.80 17.54
N ASN A 51 0.81 -9.07 17.37
CA ASN A 51 1.70 -10.14 16.91
C ASN A 51 1.71 -10.35 15.38
N LEU A 52 0.99 -9.51 14.63
CA LEU A 52 0.79 -9.68 13.20
C LEU A 52 2.09 -9.42 12.43
N SER A 53 2.55 -10.45 11.71
CA SER A 53 3.73 -10.36 10.85
C SER A 53 3.39 -10.44 9.36
N ASN A 54 2.25 -11.04 9.02
CA ASN A 54 1.77 -11.18 7.66
C ASN A 54 0.31 -10.78 7.56
N LEU A 55 0.02 -9.77 6.75
CA LEU A 55 -1.34 -9.32 6.49
C LEU A 55 -1.61 -9.29 4.99
N THR A 56 -2.68 -9.94 4.58
CA THR A 56 -3.33 -9.71 3.28
C THR A 56 -4.71 -9.14 3.52
N LEU A 57 -4.98 -7.97 2.94
CA LEU A 57 -6.25 -7.28 3.07
C LEU A 57 -6.79 -6.89 1.69
N GLY A 58 -7.90 -7.52 1.31
CA GLY A 58 -8.65 -7.23 0.09
C GLY A 58 -9.84 -6.33 0.36
N LEU A 59 -9.78 -5.09 -0.14
CA LEU A 59 -10.78 -4.04 0.05
C LEU A 59 -11.18 -3.38 -1.28
N ASN A 60 -11.09 -4.09 -2.39
CA ASN A 60 -11.49 -3.55 -3.69
C ASN A 60 -12.99 -3.20 -3.71
N ASP A 61 -13.38 -2.18 -4.47
CA ASP A 61 -14.77 -1.83 -4.73
C ASP A 61 -15.60 -1.60 -3.44
N ASN A 62 -15.07 -0.82 -2.48
CA ASN A 62 -15.69 -0.62 -1.17
C ASN A 62 -16.11 0.81 -0.85
N GLN A 63 -15.99 1.73 -1.81
CA GLN A 63 -16.33 3.15 -1.62
C GLN A 63 -15.52 3.80 -0.49
N ILE A 64 -14.30 3.33 -0.24
CA ILE A 64 -13.41 3.89 0.78
C ILE A 64 -12.83 5.20 0.23
N GLY A 65 -13.03 6.29 0.97
CA GLY A 65 -12.45 7.60 0.66
C GLY A 65 -11.17 7.87 1.46
N ASP A 66 -10.78 9.15 1.49
CA ASP A 66 -9.56 9.58 2.17
C ASP A 66 -9.57 9.31 3.67
N GLU A 67 -10.66 9.68 4.36
CA GLU A 67 -10.81 9.45 5.80
C GLU A 67 -10.64 7.97 6.18
N GLY A 68 -11.31 7.07 5.45
CA GLY A 68 -11.22 5.62 5.71
C GLY A 68 -9.83 5.06 5.43
N THR A 69 -9.14 5.58 4.40
CA THR A 69 -7.78 5.14 4.05
C THR A 69 -6.76 5.62 5.07
N SER A 70 -6.86 6.88 5.50
CA SER A 70 -6.04 7.45 6.56
C SER A 70 -6.27 6.75 7.90
N GLY A 71 -7.54 6.45 8.24
CA GLY A 71 -7.89 5.67 9.44
C GLY A 71 -7.31 4.26 9.42
N LEU A 72 -7.44 3.56 8.28
CA LEU A 72 -6.80 2.25 8.08
C LEU A 72 -5.27 2.35 8.20
N GLY A 73 -4.67 3.36 7.58
CA GLY A 73 -3.24 3.65 7.64
C GLY A 73 -2.75 3.82 9.07
N SER A 74 -3.32 4.77 9.81
CA SER A 74 -2.96 5.06 11.21
C SER A 74 -2.91 3.81 12.06
N ALA A 75 -3.89 2.93 11.91
CA ALA A 75 -3.94 1.67 12.64
C ALA A 75 -2.87 0.65 12.19
N LEU A 76 -2.61 0.53 10.88
CA LEU A 76 -1.53 -0.32 10.36
C LEU A 76 -0.16 0.15 10.84
N GLY A 77 0.03 1.46 11.07
CA GLY A 77 1.25 2.01 11.65
C GLY A 77 1.59 1.46 13.05
N ASN A 78 0.61 0.94 13.79
CA ASN A 78 0.82 0.29 15.08
C ASN A 78 1.24 -1.19 14.95
N CYS A 79 1.13 -1.78 13.76
CA CYS A 79 1.48 -3.17 13.50
C CYS A 79 2.98 -3.30 13.18
N THR A 80 3.84 -2.88 14.11
CA THR A 80 5.30 -2.74 13.92
C THR A 80 6.03 -4.06 13.66
N ASN A 81 5.40 -5.20 13.94
CA ASN A 81 5.89 -6.55 13.63
C ASN A 81 5.62 -6.99 12.19
N LEU A 82 4.89 -6.20 11.39
CA LEU A 82 4.60 -6.53 9.99
C LEU A 82 5.88 -6.60 9.17
N SER A 83 6.12 -7.77 8.59
CA SER A 83 7.18 -8.00 7.61
C SER A 83 6.63 -8.16 6.19
N ASN A 84 5.37 -8.58 6.06
CA ASN A 84 4.68 -8.78 4.80
C ASN A 84 3.30 -8.11 4.83
N LEU A 85 3.06 -7.17 3.92
CA LEU A 85 1.79 -6.50 3.75
C LEU A 85 1.34 -6.57 2.29
N THR A 86 0.15 -7.10 2.07
CA THR A 86 -0.57 -7.02 0.80
C THR A 86 -1.88 -6.29 1.04
N LEU A 87 -2.07 -5.16 0.39
CA LEU A 87 -3.27 -4.33 0.50
C LEU A 87 -3.82 -4.06 -0.90
N TYR A 88 -5.03 -4.56 -1.14
CA TYR A 88 -5.77 -4.32 -2.37
C TYR A 88 -6.88 -3.30 -2.08
N LEU A 89 -6.76 -2.12 -2.67
CA LEU A 89 -7.66 -0.96 -2.52
C LEU A 89 -8.12 -0.45 -3.90
N GLN A 90 -8.13 -1.32 -4.90
CA GLN A 90 -8.55 -0.96 -6.25
C GLN A 90 -10.01 -0.50 -6.30
N CYS A 91 -10.32 0.42 -7.20
CA CYS A 91 -11.68 0.90 -7.45
C CYS A 91 -12.36 1.47 -6.19
N ASN A 92 -11.65 2.33 -5.47
CA ASN A 92 -12.17 3.10 -4.35
C ASN A 92 -12.20 4.60 -4.71
N GLN A 93 -12.32 5.47 -3.71
CA GLN A 93 -12.40 6.92 -3.89
C GLN A 93 -11.21 7.62 -3.23
N ILE A 94 -10.06 6.95 -3.17
CA ILE A 94 -8.85 7.42 -2.48
C ILE A 94 -8.20 8.54 -3.29
N GLY A 95 -8.05 9.71 -2.69
CA GLY A 95 -7.31 10.86 -3.18
C GLY A 95 -5.96 11.02 -2.49
N ASP A 96 -5.42 12.24 -2.58
CA ASP A 96 -4.08 12.57 -2.07
C ASP A 96 -4.00 12.53 -0.54
N GLU A 97 -5.04 12.96 0.16
CA GLU A 97 -5.06 12.95 1.63
C GLU A 97 -5.04 11.51 2.18
N GLY A 98 -5.87 10.63 1.63
CA GLY A 98 -5.97 9.24 2.08
C GLY A 98 -4.68 8.47 1.87
N ILE A 99 -4.08 8.59 0.68
CA ILE A 99 -2.84 7.89 0.39
C ILE A 99 -1.65 8.48 1.17
N SER A 100 -1.65 9.79 1.44
CA SER A 100 -0.66 10.44 2.30
C SER A 100 -0.72 9.92 3.73
N GLY A 101 -1.94 9.76 4.28
CA GLY A 101 -2.16 9.17 5.59
C GLY A 101 -1.68 7.73 5.68
N LEU A 102 -2.01 6.91 4.67
CA LEU A 102 -1.51 5.53 4.57
C LEU A 102 0.02 5.48 4.46
N GLY A 103 0.60 6.29 3.57
CA GLY A 103 2.05 6.37 3.39
C GLY A 103 2.77 6.72 4.70
N SER A 104 2.34 7.80 5.35
CA SER A 104 2.91 8.26 6.62
C SER A 104 2.89 7.16 7.70
N ALA A 105 1.82 6.36 7.76
CA ALA A 105 1.75 5.27 8.72
C ALA A 105 2.62 4.07 8.35
N LEU A 106 2.74 3.74 7.05
CA LEU A 106 3.64 2.66 6.59
C LEU A 106 5.11 2.94 6.91
N ALA A 107 5.51 4.22 7.04
CA ALA A 107 6.85 4.58 7.49
C ALA A 107 7.17 4.06 8.91
N ASN A 108 6.15 3.81 9.74
CA ASN A 108 6.32 3.21 11.08
C ASN A 108 6.48 1.69 11.05
N CYS A 109 6.14 1.03 9.94
CA CYS A 109 6.32 -0.41 9.75
C CYS A 109 7.77 -0.73 9.38
N THR A 110 8.71 -0.47 10.29
CA THR A 110 10.16 -0.56 10.02
C THR A 110 10.64 -1.97 9.69
N ASN A 111 9.91 -3.01 10.07
CA ASN A 111 10.21 -4.41 9.73
C ASN A 111 9.68 -4.85 8.35
N LEU A 112 8.96 -3.97 7.65
CA LEU A 112 8.32 -4.29 6.37
C LEU A 112 9.36 -4.57 5.29
N SER A 113 9.37 -5.80 4.79
CA SER A 113 10.30 -6.27 3.77
C SER A 113 9.61 -6.58 2.44
N ASN A 114 8.32 -6.92 2.48
CA ASN A 114 7.49 -7.22 1.33
C ASN A 114 6.23 -6.37 1.37
N LEU A 115 6.04 -5.53 0.35
CA LEU A 115 4.87 -4.68 0.22
C LEU A 115 4.23 -4.86 -1.16
N THR A 116 2.95 -5.20 -1.17
CA THR A 116 2.10 -5.12 -2.36
C THR A 116 0.97 -4.12 -2.09
N LEU A 117 0.92 -3.03 -2.86
CA LEU A 117 -0.14 -2.03 -2.82
C LEU A 117 -0.86 -2.00 -4.17
N GLY A 118 -2.10 -2.46 -4.19
CA GLY A 118 -3.03 -2.28 -5.30
C GLY A 118 -3.86 -1.02 -5.10
N LEU A 119 -3.58 0.03 -5.87
CA LEU A 119 -4.22 1.34 -5.76
C LEU A 119 -4.88 1.78 -7.08
N SER A 120 -5.09 0.83 -7.99
CA SER A 120 -5.64 1.11 -9.31
C SER A 120 -7.05 1.69 -9.27
N CYS A 121 -7.41 2.52 -10.25
CA CYS A 121 -8.75 3.12 -10.37
C CYS A 121 -9.14 3.93 -9.11
N ASN A 122 -8.29 4.86 -8.69
CA ASN A 122 -8.55 5.80 -7.59
C ASN A 122 -8.37 7.25 -8.10
N LYS A 123 -8.29 8.22 -7.19
CA LYS A 123 -8.15 9.66 -7.47
C LYS A 123 -6.81 10.22 -6.99
N ILE A 124 -5.77 9.38 -6.90
CA ILE A 124 -4.45 9.79 -6.41
C ILE A 124 -3.79 10.72 -7.43
N GLY A 125 -3.38 11.89 -6.99
CA GLY A 125 -2.66 12.91 -7.75
C GLY A 125 -1.18 12.97 -7.40
N ASP A 126 -0.57 14.11 -7.74
CA ASP A 126 0.87 14.33 -7.57
C ASP A 126 1.28 14.44 -6.10
N GLU A 127 0.49 15.12 -5.27
CA GLU A 127 0.82 15.36 -3.86
C GLU A 127 0.86 14.04 -3.09
N GLY A 128 -0.19 13.23 -3.21
CA GLY A 128 -0.34 11.98 -2.47
C GLY A 128 0.71 10.96 -2.85
N ILE A 129 1.03 10.85 -4.15
CA ILE A 129 2.07 9.89 -4.58
C ILE A 129 3.48 10.33 -4.19
N SER A 130 3.77 11.63 -4.13
CA SER A 130 5.05 12.15 -3.64
C SER A 130 5.24 11.84 -2.15
N VAL A 131 4.19 11.99 -1.34
CA VAL A 131 4.20 11.63 0.08
C VAL A 131 4.38 10.12 0.27
N LEU A 132 3.59 9.31 -0.46
CA LEU A 132 3.73 7.84 -0.40
C LEU A 132 5.14 7.41 -0.80
N GLY A 133 5.69 7.94 -1.90
CA GLY A 133 7.04 7.63 -2.35
C GLY A 133 8.08 7.94 -1.27
N SER A 134 8.00 9.12 -0.66
CA SER A 134 8.90 9.54 0.42
C SER A 134 8.80 8.62 1.65
N ALA A 135 7.59 8.19 2.02
CA ALA A 135 7.40 7.25 3.10
C ALA A 135 7.99 5.86 2.79
N LEU A 136 7.82 5.37 1.56
CA LEU A 136 8.42 4.10 1.12
C LEU A 136 9.94 4.14 1.15
N ALA A 137 10.56 5.29 0.88
CA ALA A 137 12.01 5.46 1.00
C ALA A 137 12.50 5.33 2.46
N ASN A 138 11.64 5.61 3.45
CA ASN A 138 11.93 5.41 4.87
C ASN A 138 11.73 3.97 5.35
N CYS A 139 11.05 3.12 4.57
CA CYS A 139 10.94 1.69 4.85
C CYS A 139 12.28 1.00 4.53
N THR A 140 13.27 1.17 5.39
CA THR A 140 14.65 0.75 5.12
C THR A 140 14.81 -0.75 4.89
N ASN A 141 13.94 -1.60 5.44
CA ASN A 141 13.99 -3.05 5.20
C ASN A 141 13.24 -3.51 3.94
N LEU A 142 12.60 -2.59 3.20
CA LEU A 142 11.79 -2.92 2.04
C LEU A 142 12.68 -3.46 0.90
N SER A 143 12.49 -4.73 0.57
CA SER A 143 13.24 -5.44 -0.46
C SER A 143 12.37 -5.81 -1.67
N ASN A 144 11.07 -5.99 -1.46
CA ASN A 144 10.11 -6.31 -2.51
C ASN A 144 8.97 -5.30 -2.49
N LEU A 145 8.80 -4.58 -3.60
CA LEU A 145 7.69 -3.64 -3.79
C LEU A 145 6.93 -3.98 -5.07
N THR A 146 5.63 -4.22 -4.92
CA THR A 146 4.66 -4.16 -6.01
C THR A 146 3.72 -3.00 -5.76
N LEU A 147 3.72 -2.01 -6.66
CA LEU A 147 2.90 -0.81 -6.56
C LEU A 147 2.11 -0.65 -7.86
N SER A 148 0.79 -0.85 -7.77
CA SER A 148 -0.11 -0.68 -8.92
C SER A 148 -0.91 0.60 -8.80
N LEU A 149 -0.59 1.59 -9.64
CA LEU A 149 -1.22 2.91 -9.69
C LEU A 149 -2.00 3.13 -10.99
N TYR A 150 -2.29 2.05 -11.73
CA TYR A 150 -3.09 2.09 -12.96
C TYR A 150 -4.34 2.97 -12.81
N LYS A 151 -4.61 3.85 -13.77
CA LYS A 151 -5.82 4.69 -13.79
C LYS A 151 -5.99 5.55 -12.54
N ASN A 152 -5.06 6.48 -12.34
CA ASN A 152 -5.11 7.52 -11.31
C ASN A 152 -4.93 8.90 -11.96
N GLN A 153 -4.71 9.95 -11.17
CA GLN A 153 -4.58 11.34 -11.61
C GLN A 153 -3.13 11.84 -11.47
N ILE A 154 -2.15 10.92 -11.48
CA ILE A 154 -0.74 11.26 -11.33
C ILE A 154 -0.25 11.96 -12.58
N GLY A 155 0.38 13.11 -12.40
CA GLY A 155 1.00 13.93 -13.42
C GLY A 155 2.52 13.85 -13.41
N ALA A 156 3.13 14.85 -14.06
CA ALA A 156 4.57 14.90 -14.30
C ALA A 156 5.40 15.03 -13.01
N ILE A 157 4.88 15.77 -12.03
CA ILE A 157 5.60 16.08 -10.79
C ILE A 157 5.61 14.83 -9.91
N GLY A 158 4.43 14.26 -9.65
CA GLY A 158 4.27 13.10 -8.78
C GLY A 158 5.01 11.88 -9.31
N VAL A 159 4.98 11.63 -10.62
CA VAL A 159 5.73 10.51 -11.20
C VAL A 159 7.24 10.73 -11.07
N SER A 160 7.72 11.95 -11.27
CA SER A 160 9.14 12.30 -11.10
C SER A 160 9.60 12.11 -9.66
N ASP A 161 8.80 12.55 -8.70
CA ASP A 161 9.08 12.47 -7.27
C ASP A 161 9.04 11.02 -6.79
N LEU A 162 8.03 10.25 -7.20
CA LEU A 162 7.96 8.81 -6.96
C LEU A 162 9.22 8.12 -7.47
N GLY A 163 9.65 8.41 -8.71
CA GLY A 163 10.87 7.86 -9.28
C GLY A 163 12.14 8.22 -8.48
N SER A 164 12.23 9.44 -7.96
CA SER A 164 13.33 9.85 -7.07
C SER A 164 13.29 9.11 -5.74
N ALA A 165 12.12 8.99 -5.13
CA ALA A 165 11.96 8.35 -3.84
C ALA A 165 12.24 6.84 -3.91
N LEU A 166 11.75 6.16 -4.96
CA LEU A 166 12.06 4.74 -5.19
C LEU A 166 13.56 4.49 -5.44
N ALA A 167 14.28 5.45 -6.04
CA ALA A 167 15.73 5.36 -6.17
C ALA A 167 16.46 5.44 -4.81
N ASN A 168 15.83 6.03 -3.79
CA ASN A 168 16.33 6.10 -2.42
C ASN A 168 15.94 4.88 -1.57
N CYS A 169 15.10 3.97 -2.06
CA CYS A 169 14.85 2.67 -1.42
C CYS A 169 16.08 1.76 -1.57
N THR A 170 17.10 1.99 -0.74
CA THR A 170 18.44 1.40 -0.90
C THR A 170 18.51 -0.13 -0.80
N ASN A 171 17.53 -0.76 -0.15
CA ASN A 171 17.45 -2.22 -0.01
C ASN A 171 16.51 -2.88 -1.02
N LEU A 172 15.86 -2.11 -1.90
CA LEU A 172 14.91 -2.63 -2.88
C LEU A 172 15.61 -3.51 -3.92
N SER A 173 15.22 -4.78 -3.97
CA SER A 173 15.74 -5.76 -4.93
C SER A 173 14.72 -6.14 -5.99
N ASN A 174 13.43 -6.08 -5.69
CA ASN A 174 12.37 -6.41 -6.62
C ASN A 174 11.36 -5.28 -6.68
N LEU A 175 11.16 -4.71 -7.88
CA LEU A 175 10.22 -3.63 -8.13
C LEU A 175 9.29 -3.99 -9.28
N ILE A 176 8.00 -4.00 -8.99
CA ILE A 176 6.92 -3.98 -9.98
C ILE A 176 6.15 -2.67 -9.80
N LEU A 177 6.09 -1.86 -10.86
CA LEU A 177 5.41 -0.57 -10.86
C LEU A 177 4.45 -0.50 -12.06
N VAL A 178 3.17 -0.23 -11.81
CA VAL A 178 2.17 -0.04 -12.87
C VAL A 178 1.70 1.40 -12.83
N LEU A 179 1.89 2.15 -13.92
CA LEU A 179 1.57 3.58 -14.03
C LEU A 179 0.70 3.91 -15.26
N SER A 180 0.29 2.92 -16.06
CA SER A 180 -0.58 3.15 -17.23
C SER A 180 -1.89 3.86 -16.85
N GLU A 181 -2.47 4.58 -17.81
CA GLU A 181 -3.70 5.38 -17.62
C GLU A 181 -3.58 6.50 -16.56
N ASN A 182 -2.39 7.07 -16.39
CA ASN A 182 -2.20 8.32 -15.62
C ASN A 182 -1.98 9.52 -16.55
N GLN A 183 -1.90 10.73 -16.00
CA GLN A 183 -1.70 11.99 -16.73
C GLN A 183 -0.21 12.22 -17.08
N ILE A 184 0.46 11.17 -17.55
CA ILE A 184 1.91 11.18 -17.87
C ILE A 184 2.16 10.83 -19.33
N ASN A 185 3.09 11.55 -19.96
CA ASN A 185 3.54 11.25 -21.32
C ASN A 185 4.72 10.27 -21.34
N GLU A 186 5.04 9.73 -22.52
CA GLU A 186 6.13 8.76 -22.72
C GLU A 186 7.49 9.25 -22.17
N SER A 187 7.81 10.54 -22.33
CA SER A 187 9.07 11.10 -21.81
C SER A 187 9.15 11.00 -20.28
N GLN A 188 8.05 11.31 -19.59
CA GLN A 188 7.97 11.24 -18.12
C GLN A 188 8.05 9.78 -17.65
N GLN A 189 7.37 8.87 -18.34
CA GLN A 189 7.44 7.45 -18.08
C GLN A 189 8.87 6.89 -18.19
N LEU A 190 9.59 7.25 -19.26
CA LEU A 190 11.00 6.87 -19.47
C LEU A 190 11.92 7.46 -18.38
N LYS A 191 11.66 8.69 -17.94
CA LYS A 191 12.43 9.31 -16.85
C LYS A 191 12.29 8.52 -15.56
N VAL A 192 11.08 8.16 -15.15
CA VAL A 192 10.86 7.33 -13.96
C VAL A 192 11.53 5.97 -14.10
N LYS A 193 11.44 5.38 -15.31
CA LYS A 193 12.12 4.12 -15.60
C LYS A 193 13.62 4.23 -15.34
N SER A 194 14.25 5.26 -15.90
CA SER A 194 15.68 5.53 -15.76
C SER A 194 16.11 5.86 -14.32
N LYS A 195 15.27 6.56 -13.54
CA LYS A 195 15.55 6.86 -12.13
C LYS A 195 15.58 5.58 -11.29
N CYS A 196 14.58 4.73 -11.43
CA CYS A 196 14.51 3.48 -10.66
C CYS A 196 15.69 2.54 -10.97
N LEU A 197 16.11 2.47 -12.24
CA LEU A 197 17.26 1.66 -12.68
C LEU A 197 18.61 2.08 -12.05
N LYS A 198 18.70 3.26 -11.43
CA LYS A 198 19.90 3.67 -10.69
C LYS A 198 20.09 2.91 -9.38
N SER A 199 19.06 2.21 -8.89
CA SER A 199 19.19 1.36 -7.70
C SER A 199 20.10 0.17 -8.01
N LYS A 200 21.23 0.09 -7.29
CA LYS A 200 22.29 -0.91 -7.51
C LYS A 200 21.88 -2.34 -7.12
N ARG A 201 20.77 -2.50 -6.39
CA ARG A 201 20.32 -3.79 -5.85
C ARG A 201 19.16 -4.43 -6.60
N LEU A 202 18.57 -3.73 -7.57
CA LEU A 202 17.44 -4.26 -8.34
C LEU A 202 17.86 -5.49 -9.16
N VAL A 203 17.20 -6.61 -8.89
CA VAL A 203 17.32 -7.90 -9.58
C VAL A 203 16.10 -8.11 -10.49
N VAL A 204 14.89 -7.85 -9.98
CA VAL A 204 13.66 -7.87 -10.78
C VAL A 204 13.13 -6.46 -10.92
N TYR A 205 12.91 -6.06 -12.17
CA TYR A 205 12.42 -4.73 -12.50
C TYR A 205 11.40 -4.80 -13.63
N ARG A 206 10.14 -4.47 -13.31
CA ARG A 206 9.04 -4.42 -14.28
C ARG A 206 8.25 -3.12 -14.11
N VAL A 207 8.21 -2.31 -15.15
CA VAL A 207 7.39 -1.10 -15.18
C VAL A 207 6.43 -1.18 -16.34
N TYR A 208 5.14 -1.13 -16.03
CA TYR A 208 4.04 -1.20 -16.98
C TYR A 208 3.50 0.21 -17.18
N LEU A 209 3.65 0.71 -18.40
CA LEU A 209 3.42 2.12 -18.78
C LEU A 209 2.32 2.28 -19.85
N TYR A 210 1.92 1.17 -20.45
CA TYR A 210 0.89 1.04 -21.49
C TYR A 210 -0.09 -0.06 -21.07
#